data_AF-A0A971SGV2-F1
#
_entry.id   AF-A0A971SGV2-F1
#
_cell.length_a   1.000
_cell.length_b   1.000
_cell.length_c   1.000
_cell.angle_alpha   90.00
_cell.angle_beta   90.00
_cell.angle_gamma   90.00
#
_symmetry.space_group_name_H-M   'P 1'
#
loop_
_entity.id
_entity.type
_entity.pdbx_description
1 polymer ?
#
loop_
_entity_poly.entity_id
_entity_poly.type
_entity_poly.pdbx_seq_one_letter_code
_entity_poly.pdbx_strand_id
1 'polypeptide(L)'
;IQNCVVYHGHGGFVVGSEMSGGIRNVYVRDCTFINTDVGLRFKSTRGRGGVVEKIYIERINMLDIERAAISVSLFYEQKQRHKQEAVPVTEETPVFRDIHFKEVVCRGAEKAVVLEGLPEMPLSKITMEKVSISAEEGLFCSEVEDSTLKQVEFFPQRGPVLTVVNSRNVTIETGVYPEENRRLLRVEGKRCSRIRLLGPGGKELREELESGAEVPAEV
;
A
#
# COMPACT_ATOMS: atom_id res chain seq x y z
N ILE A 1 -5.28 5.87 -19.25
CA ILE A 1 -5.07 4.47 -19.69
C ILE A 1 -6.38 3.74 -19.41
N GLN A 2 -6.97 3.07 -20.40
CA GLN A 2 -8.24 2.39 -20.19
C GLN A 2 -8.49 1.22 -21.15
N ASN A 3 -9.30 0.25 -20.74
CA ASN A 3 -9.74 -0.88 -21.57
C ASN A 3 -8.56 -1.73 -22.10
N CYS A 4 -7.53 -1.90 -21.28
CA CYS A 4 -6.34 -2.66 -21.65
C CYS A 4 -6.35 -4.04 -20.98
N VAL A 5 -5.87 -5.04 -21.71
CA VAL A 5 -5.45 -6.33 -21.14
C VAL A 5 -3.93 -6.41 -21.26
N VAL A 6 -3.24 -6.60 -20.15
CA VAL A 6 -1.79 -6.76 -20.09
C VAL A 6 -1.51 -8.18 -19.65
N TYR A 7 -0.78 -8.92 -20.47
CA TYR A 7 -0.27 -10.25 -20.14
C TYR A 7 1.09 -10.12 -19.44
N HIS A 8 1.91 -11.17 -19.48
CA HIS A 8 3.22 -11.20 -18.86
C HIS A 8 4.06 -9.93 -19.12
N GLY A 9 4.57 -9.34 -18.04
CA GLY A 9 5.37 -8.12 -18.06
C GLY A 9 5.71 -7.61 -16.66
N HIS A 10 6.72 -6.72 -16.56
CA HIS A 10 7.23 -6.22 -15.27
C HIS A 10 6.23 -5.41 -14.44
N GLY A 11 5.14 -4.96 -15.06
CA GLY A 11 3.92 -4.64 -14.36
C GLY A 11 2.77 -4.24 -15.26
N GLY A 12 1.54 -4.37 -14.76
CA GLY A 12 0.33 -4.02 -15.50
C GLY A 12 0.21 -2.53 -15.78
N PHE A 13 0.48 -1.71 -14.75
CA PHE A 13 0.70 -0.27 -14.89
C PHE A 13 1.82 0.18 -13.96
N VAL A 14 2.74 0.99 -14.50
CA VAL A 14 3.96 1.38 -13.80
C VAL A 14 4.18 2.90 -13.84
N VAL A 15 4.53 3.47 -12.69
CA VAL A 15 5.02 4.84 -12.53
C VAL A 15 6.45 4.80 -11.99
N GLY A 16 7.37 5.46 -12.70
CA GLY A 16 8.78 5.57 -12.31
C GLY A 16 9.72 4.55 -13.00
N SER A 17 11.02 4.56 -12.69
CA SER A 17 11.63 5.31 -11.57
C SER A 17 12.03 6.74 -11.93
N GLU A 18 12.11 7.03 -13.23
CA GLU A 18 12.51 8.31 -13.83
C GLU A 18 11.35 9.31 -13.75
N MET A 19 10.98 9.71 -12.53
CA MET A 19 9.86 10.60 -12.25
C MET A 19 10.28 11.99 -11.74
N SER A 20 11.55 12.35 -11.88
CA SER A 20 12.13 13.62 -11.40
C SER A 20 11.41 14.87 -11.92
N GLY A 21 10.85 14.82 -13.14
CA GLY A 21 10.04 15.90 -13.71
C GLY A 21 8.60 16.00 -13.16
N GLY A 22 8.22 15.06 -12.31
CA GLY A 22 6.89 14.90 -11.75
C GLY A 22 5.93 14.15 -12.68
N ILE A 23 4.94 13.47 -12.08
CA ILE A 23 3.88 12.75 -12.77
C ILE A 23 2.57 13.05 -12.05
N ARG A 24 1.58 13.59 -12.78
CA ARG A 24 0.31 13.96 -12.15
C ARG A 24 -0.88 13.89 -13.08
N ASN A 25 -2.07 13.80 -12.49
CA ASN A 25 -3.36 13.73 -13.19
C ASN A 25 -3.46 12.51 -14.11
N VAL A 26 -3.14 11.33 -13.57
CA VAL A 26 -3.16 10.09 -14.33
C VAL A 26 -4.38 9.27 -13.94
N TYR A 27 -5.14 8.83 -14.93
CA TYR A 27 -6.29 7.95 -14.76
C TYR A 27 -6.01 6.60 -15.42
N VAL A 28 -6.18 5.52 -14.65
CA VAL A 28 -6.07 4.12 -15.10
C VAL A 28 -7.37 3.42 -14.75
N ARG A 29 -8.12 2.92 -15.74
CA ARG A 29 -9.40 2.29 -15.46
C ARG A 29 -9.76 1.15 -16.39
N ASP A 30 -10.61 0.24 -15.93
CA ASP A 30 -11.17 -0.82 -16.78
C ASP A 30 -10.07 -1.69 -17.42
N CYS A 31 -9.05 -2.03 -16.63
CA CYS A 31 -7.92 -2.82 -17.12
C CYS A 31 -7.87 -4.20 -16.47
N THR A 32 -7.30 -5.17 -17.19
CA THR A 32 -7.04 -6.52 -16.69
C THR A 32 -5.55 -6.85 -16.80
N PHE A 33 -4.91 -7.31 -15.73
CA PHE A 33 -3.50 -7.69 -15.70
C PHE A 33 -3.36 -9.18 -15.35
N ILE A 34 -2.64 -9.94 -16.18
CA ILE A 34 -2.55 -11.40 -16.07
C ILE A 34 -1.08 -11.80 -16.13
N ASN A 35 -0.58 -12.55 -15.14
CA ASN A 35 0.80 -13.04 -15.09
C ASN A 35 1.89 -11.95 -15.14
N THR A 36 1.60 -10.72 -14.68
CA THR A 36 2.61 -9.66 -14.56
C THR A 36 3.40 -9.82 -13.26
N ASP A 37 4.67 -9.39 -13.22
CA ASP A 37 5.47 -9.40 -11.98
C ASP A 37 4.76 -8.62 -10.84
N VAL A 38 4.18 -7.47 -11.17
CA VAL A 38 3.49 -6.57 -10.23
C VAL A 38 2.27 -5.97 -10.93
N GLY A 39 1.11 -5.96 -10.29
CA GLY A 39 -0.10 -5.42 -10.93
C GLY A 39 -0.02 -3.90 -11.13
N LEU A 40 -0.07 -3.16 -10.03
CA LEU A 40 0.02 -1.70 -9.98
C LEU A 40 1.31 -1.28 -9.27
N ARG A 41 2.24 -0.67 -9.99
CA ARG A 41 3.61 -0.44 -9.51
C ARG A 41 4.00 1.03 -9.54
N PHE A 42 4.45 1.54 -8.40
CA PHE A 42 4.97 2.89 -8.24
C PHE A 42 6.33 2.80 -7.58
N LYS A 43 7.37 3.32 -8.24
CA LYS A 43 8.76 3.16 -7.80
C LYS A 43 9.52 4.47 -7.87
N SER A 44 10.24 4.79 -6.79
CA SER A 44 11.26 5.84 -6.77
C SER A 44 12.32 5.53 -5.71
N THR A 45 13.30 6.41 -5.57
CA THR A 45 14.35 6.35 -4.54
C THR A 45 14.92 7.73 -4.24
N ARG A 46 15.61 7.90 -3.10
CA ARG A 46 16.35 9.13 -2.79
C ARG A 46 17.32 9.48 -3.93
N GLY A 47 17.47 10.76 -4.24
CA GLY A 47 18.24 11.21 -5.40
C GLY A 47 17.37 11.48 -6.62
N ARG A 48 16.15 10.91 -6.70
CA ARG A 48 15.26 11.14 -7.85
C ARG A 48 14.48 12.45 -7.76
N GLY A 49 14.14 12.91 -6.56
CA GLY A 49 13.26 14.06 -6.39
C GLY A 49 11.89 13.87 -7.05
N GLY A 50 11.26 14.98 -7.43
CA GLY A 50 10.00 14.98 -8.16
C GLY A 50 8.78 14.63 -7.30
N VAL A 51 7.59 14.82 -7.88
CA VAL A 51 6.31 14.57 -7.22
C VAL A 51 5.44 13.67 -8.09
N VAL A 52 4.94 12.56 -7.51
CA VAL A 52 3.84 11.77 -8.08
C VAL A 52 2.59 12.06 -7.28
N GLU A 53 1.57 12.64 -7.93
CA GLU A 53 0.32 12.99 -7.27
C GLU A 53 -0.90 12.96 -8.19
N LYS A 54 -2.11 12.88 -7.63
CA LYS A 54 -3.38 12.86 -8.37
C LYS A 54 -3.43 11.69 -9.35
N ILE A 55 -3.23 10.49 -8.82
CA ILE A 55 -3.30 9.24 -9.56
C ILE A 55 -4.57 8.52 -9.18
N TYR A 56 -5.40 8.19 -10.17
CA TYR A 56 -6.70 7.57 -9.98
C TYR A 56 -6.73 6.23 -10.69
N ILE A 57 -6.90 5.15 -9.91
CA ILE A 57 -6.95 3.78 -10.39
C ILE A 57 -8.31 3.20 -10.03
N GLU A 58 -9.08 2.78 -11.03
CA GLU A 58 -10.46 2.34 -10.82
C GLU A 58 -10.82 1.10 -11.67
N ARG A 59 -11.56 0.12 -11.12
CA ARG A 59 -12.02 -1.07 -11.86
C ARG A 59 -10.88 -1.83 -12.53
N ILE A 60 -9.99 -2.40 -11.71
CA ILE A 60 -8.86 -3.20 -12.16
C ILE A 60 -9.06 -4.65 -11.75
N ASN A 61 -8.90 -5.57 -12.70
CA ASN A 61 -8.93 -7.01 -12.46
C ASN A 61 -7.53 -7.59 -12.63
N MET A 62 -7.09 -8.43 -11.70
CA MET A 62 -5.75 -9.02 -11.73
C MET A 62 -5.83 -10.53 -11.46
N LEU A 63 -5.03 -11.30 -12.18
CA LEU A 63 -4.94 -12.75 -12.07
C LEU A 63 -3.48 -13.19 -12.09
N ASP A 64 -3.10 -14.02 -11.12
CA ASP A 64 -1.80 -14.67 -11.03
C ASP A 64 -0.62 -13.68 -11.11
N ILE A 65 -0.61 -12.67 -10.23
CA ILE A 65 0.47 -11.69 -10.17
C ILE A 65 1.68 -12.29 -9.44
N GLU A 66 2.87 -12.23 -10.01
CA GLU A 66 3.99 -13.02 -9.46
C GLU A 66 4.48 -12.52 -8.09
N ARG A 67 4.53 -11.19 -7.90
CA ARG A 67 5.02 -10.56 -6.66
C ARG A 67 3.89 -9.82 -5.96
N ALA A 68 3.76 -8.51 -6.17
CA ALA A 68 2.78 -7.69 -5.45
C ALA A 68 1.62 -7.28 -6.35
N ALA A 69 0.38 -7.44 -5.88
CA ALA A 69 -0.78 -6.90 -6.60
C ALA A 69 -0.72 -5.36 -6.67
N ILE A 70 -0.40 -4.71 -5.55
CA ILE A 70 -0.13 -3.26 -5.48
C ILE A 70 1.20 -3.02 -4.77
N SER A 71 2.09 -2.25 -5.40
CA SER A 71 3.36 -1.84 -4.78
C SER A 71 3.61 -0.35 -5.01
N VAL A 72 3.75 0.39 -3.92
CA VAL A 72 4.14 1.80 -3.88
C VAL A 72 5.37 1.90 -2.98
N SER A 73 6.55 2.08 -3.56
CA SER A 73 7.81 2.01 -2.80
C SER A 73 8.81 3.08 -3.21
N LEU A 74 9.34 3.79 -2.21
CA LEU A 74 10.45 4.74 -2.33
C LEU A 74 11.83 4.10 -2.11
N PHE A 75 11.92 2.76 -2.09
CA PHE A 75 13.15 2.00 -1.92
C PHE A 75 13.57 1.23 -3.18
N TYR A 76 13.31 1.79 -4.37
CA TYR A 76 13.69 1.14 -5.64
C TYR A 76 15.20 0.82 -5.66
N GLU A 77 15.53 -0.42 -6.01
CA GLU A 77 16.91 -0.99 -6.05
C GLU A 77 17.68 -0.99 -4.73
N GLN A 78 17.05 -0.64 -3.60
CA GLN A 78 17.71 -0.65 -2.29
C GLN A 78 17.59 -2.02 -1.60
N LYS A 79 18.74 -2.52 -1.12
CA LYS A 79 18.86 -3.80 -0.40
C LYS A 79 18.43 -3.72 1.06
N GLN A 80 18.49 -2.54 1.69
CA GLN A 80 18.08 -2.34 3.08
C GLN A 80 16.93 -1.32 3.15
N ARG A 81 15.71 -1.76 3.46
CA ARG A 81 14.51 -0.89 3.42
C ARG A 81 14.06 -0.44 4.81
N HIS A 82 13.99 -1.35 5.78
CA HIS A 82 13.29 -1.13 7.06
C HIS A 82 14.16 -0.65 8.24
N LYS A 83 15.39 -0.19 7.98
CA LYS A 83 16.32 0.29 9.04
C LYS A 83 16.95 1.64 8.74
N GLN A 84 16.34 2.40 7.83
CA GLN A 84 16.90 3.67 7.43
C GLN A 84 16.49 4.77 8.41
N GLU A 85 17.44 5.63 8.73
CA GLU A 85 17.19 6.84 9.50
C GLU A 85 16.64 7.94 8.60
N ALA A 86 15.94 8.89 9.20
CA ALA A 86 15.50 10.10 8.50
C ALA A 86 16.73 10.93 8.12
N VAL A 87 16.77 11.38 6.87
CA VAL A 87 17.77 12.34 6.37
C VAL A 87 17.10 13.69 6.08
N PRO A 88 17.87 14.79 5.93
CA PRO A 88 17.29 16.06 5.53
C PRO A 88 16.50 15.96 4.22
N VAL A 89 15.30 16.54 4.20
CA VAL A 89 14.50 16.65 2.98
C VAL A 89 15.16 17.64 2.03
N THR A 90 15.34 17.24 0.78
CA THR A 90 15.92 18.05 -0.30
C THR A 90 15.04 17.97 -1.54
N GLU A 91 15.37 18.73 -2.59
CA GLU A 91 14.68 18.61 -3.89
C GLU A 91 14.82 17.21 -4.51
N GLU A 92 15.83 16.45 -4.08
CA GLU A 92 16.08 15.07 -4.50
C GLU A 92 15.30 14.02 -3.67
N THR A 93 14.55 14.44 -2.66
CA THR A 93 13.65 13.58 -1.91
C THR A 93 12.35 13.37 -2.69
N PRO A 94 12.05 12.14 -3.18
CA PRO A 94 10.84 11.90 -3.95
C PRO A 94 9.59 11.99 -3.09
N VAL A 95 8.51 12.53 -3.64
CA VAL A 95 7.22 12.68 -2.95
C VAL A 95 6.14 11.91 -3.69
N PHE A 96 5.53 10.92 -3.03
CA PHE A 96 4.35 10.21 -3.53
C PHE A 96 3.17 10.51 -2.62
N ARG A 97 2.12 11.11 -3.19
CA ARG A 97 0.91 11.48 -2.44
C ARG A 97 -0.35 11.44 -3.30
N ASP A 98 -1.53 11.42 -2.72
CA ASP A 98 -2.80 11.61 -3.46
C ASP A 98 -2.97 10.54 -4.57
N ILE A 99 -2.87 9.28 -4.15
CA ILE A 99 -2.97 8.09 -5.01
C ILE A 99 -4.18 7.27 -4.55
N HIS A 100 -5.12 7.06 -5.46
CA HIS A 100 -6.41 6.48 -5.16
C HIS A 100 -6.61 5.17 -5.92
N PHE A 101 -6.97 4.13 -5.18
CA PHE A 101 -7.34 2.81 -5.70
C PHE A 101 -8.80 2.56 -5.36
N LYS A 102 -9.61 2.23 -6.36
CA LYS A 102 -11.04 1.94 -6.17
C LYS A 102 -11.46 0.73 -7.00
N GLU A 103 -12.23 -0.18 -6.42
CA GLU A 103 -12.74 -1.36 -7.12
C GLU A 103 -11.62 -2.16 -7.80
N VAL A 104 -10.65 -2.60 -6.99
CA VAL A 104 -9.50 -3.40 -7.45
C VAL A 104 -9.65 -4.82 -6.92
N VAL A 105 -9.64 -5.79 -7.83
CA VAL A 105 -9.76 -7.21 -7.50
C VAL A 105 -8.53 -7.94 -8.00
N CYS A 106 -7.91 -8.76 -7.14
CA CYS A 106 -6.77 -9.61 -7.52
C CYS A 106 -6.96 -11.02 -7.00
N ARG A 107 -6.80 -12.00 -7.89
CA ARG A 107 -6.77 -13.43 -7.54
C ARG A 107 -5.36 -13.96 -7.71
N GLY A 108 -4.65 -14.15 -6.61
CA GLY A 108 -3.29 -14.66 -6.61
C GLY A 108 -2.24 -13.54 -6.72
N ALA A 109 -1.45 -13.39 -5.65
CA ALA A 109 -0.23 -12.61 -5.59
C ALA A 109 0.69 -13.17 -4.48
N GLU A 110 1.99 -12.92 -4.52
CA GLU A 110 2.87 -13.16 -3.35
C GLU A 110 2.47 -12.20 -2.21
N LYS A 111 2.28 -10.91 -2.53
CA LYS A 111 1.91 -9.87 -1.56
C LYS A 111 0.67 -9.12 -2.01
N ALA A 112 -0.30 -8.93 -1.13
CA ALA A 112 -1.49 -8.17 -1.46
C ALA A 112 -1.16 -6.69 -1.75
N VAL A 113 -0.52 -6.03 -0.79
CA VAL A 113 -0.20 -4.60 -0.89
C VAL A 113 1.13 -4.32 -0.20
N VAL A 114 1.99 -3.55 -0.85
CA VAL A 114 3.22 -3.02 -0.26
C VAL A 114 3.23 -1.51 -0.40
N LEU A 115 3.17 -0.79 0.73
CA LEU A 115 3.31 0.67 0.81
C LEU A 115 4.56 0.98 1.64
N GLU A 116 5.56 1.60 1.03
CA GLU A 116 6.83 1.93 1.68
C GLU A 116 7.23 3.39 1.39
N GLY A 117 7.03 4.27 2.37
CA GLY A 117 7.52 5.64 2.36
C GLY A 117 8.92 5.78 2.95
N LEU A 118 9.42 7.00 3.00
CA LEU A 118 10.67 7.33 3.68
C LEU A 118 10.38 7.86 5.10
N PRO A 119 11.27 7.65 6.08
CA PRO A 119 11.10 8.20 7.43
C PRO A 119 10.90 9.72 7.47
N GLU A 120 11.61 10.46 6.61
CA GLU A 120 11.49 11.92 6.45
C GLU A 120 10.42 12.36 5.45
N MET A 121 9.91 11.43 4.62
CA MET A 121 8.89 11.70 3.61
C MET A 121 7.94 10.49 3.46
N PRO A 122 7.01 10.32 4.40
CA PRO A 122 6.00 9.27 4.33
C PRO A 122 5.16 9.33 3.05
N LEU A 123 4.63 8.19 2.60
CA LEU A 123 3.56 8.22 1.60
C LEU A 123 2.33 8.89 2.23
N SER A 124 1.72 9.86 1.57
CA SER A 124 0.59 10.60 2.16
C SER A 124 -0.66 10.56 1.29
N LYS A 125 -1.85 10.59 1.90
CA LYS A 125 -3.13 10.63 1.16
C LYS A 125 -3.28 9.46 0.18
N ILE A 126 -2.93 8.26 0.64
CA ILE A 126 -3.20 7.02 -0.09
C ILE A 126 -4.60 6.54 0.29
N THR A 127 -5.45 6.32 -0.71
CA THR A 127 -6.81 5.81 -0.46
C THR A 127 -7.06 4.50 -1.17
N MET A 128 -7.69 3.55 -0.48
CA MET A 128 -8.21 2.32 -1.09
C MET A 128 -9.69 2.20 -0.78
N GLU A 129 -10.53 1.95 -1.77
CA GLU A 129 -11.97 1.72 -1.59
C GLU A 129 -12.39 0.47 -2.35
N LYS A 130 -13.04 -0.49 -1.67
CA LYS A 130 -13.49 -1.75 -2.29
C LYS A 130 -12.34 -2.49 -3.00
N VAL A 131 -11.31 -2.82 -2.22
CA VAL A 131 -10.14 -3.56 -2.72
C VAL A 131 -10.15 -4.97 -2.12
N SER A 132 -10.12 -5.99 -2.98
CA SER A 132 -10.20 -7.39 -2.58
C SER A 132 -9.07 -8.21 -3.23
N ILE A 133 -8.17 -8.80 -2.44
CA ILE A 133 -6.96 -9.47 -2.95
C ILE A 133 -6.71 -10.78 -2.20
N SER A 134 -6.58 -11.89 -2.92
CA SER A 134 -5.99 -13.12 -2.37
C SER A 134 -4.48 -13.16 -2.65
N ALA A 135 -3.69 -13.48 -1.63
CA ALA A 135 -2.22 -13.48 -1.72
C ALA A 135 -1.58 -14.47 -0.73
N GLU A 136 -0.27 -14.71 -0.85
CA GLU A 136 0.47 -15.45 0.20
C GLU A 136 0.59 -14.61 1.49
N GLU A 137 0.93 -13.33 1.34
CA GLU A 137 1.11 -12.35 2.43
C GLU A 137 0.15 -11.17 2.27
N GLY A 138 -0.26 -10.58 3.40
CA GLY A 138 -1.24 -9.51 3.47
C GLY A 138 -0.71 -8.13 3.04
N LEU A 139 -1.30 -7.09 3.59
CA LEU A 139 -0.81 -5.72 3.42
C LEU A 139 0.37 -5.45 4.35
N PHE A 140 1.43 -4.88 3.78
CA PHE A 140 2.53 -4.28 4.51
C PHE A 140 2.60 -2.78 4.21
N CYS A 141 2.56 -1.96 5.27
CA CYS A 141 2.55 -0.51 5.19
C CYS A 141 3.60 0.05 6.15
N SER A 142 4.52 0.86 5.64
CA SER A 142 5.59 1.49 6.42
C SER A 142 5.80 2.93 6.02
N GLU A 143 5.91 3.83 7.01
CA GLU A 143 6.04 5.28 6.82
C GLU A 143 4.92 5.81 5.91
N VAL A 144 3.67 5.66 6.35
CA VAL A 144 2.49 6.18 5.65
C VAL A 144 1.73 7.12 6.56
N GLU A 145 1.18 8.18 5.99
CA GLU A 145 0.37 9.15 6.73
C GLU A 145 -0.93 9.55 6.03
N ASP A 146 -1.88 10.05 6.81
CA ASP A 146 -3.11 10.68 6.34
C ASP A 146 -3.85 9.85 5.27
N SER A 147 -3.99 8.55 5.54
CA SER A 147 -4.41 7.57 4.53
C SER A 147 -5.61 6.76 5.03
N THR A 148 -6.49 6.39 4.10
CA THR A 148 -7.76 5.72 4.43
C THR A 148 -7.98 4.53 3.52
N LEU A 149 -8.19 3.36 4.12
CA LEU A 149 -8.54 2.14 3.44
C LEU A 149 -9.96 1.77 3.87
N LYS A 150 -10.89 1.68 2.93
CA LYS A 150 -12.31 1.45 3.18
C LYS A 150 -12.81 0.24 2.42
N GLN A 151 -13.50 -0.67 3.11
CA GLN A 151 -13.99 -1.92 2.54
C GLN A 151 -12.85 -2.68 1.87
N VAL A 152 -11.76 -2.88 2.60
CA VAL A 152 -10.61 -3.67 2.13
C VAL A 152 -10.66 -5.10 2.68
N GLU A 153 -10.39 -6.05 1.79
CA GLU A 153 -10.44 -7.49 2.05
C GLU A 153 -9.19 -8.16 1.48
N PHE A 154 -8.26 -8.54 2.36
CA PHE A 154 -7.03 -9.24 2.00
C PHE A 154 -7.08 -10.64 2.59
N PHE A 155 -6.84 -11.64 1.76
CA PHE A 155 -6.89 -13.05 2.14
C PHE A 155 -5.47 -13.63 2.04
N PRO A 156 -4.59 -13.38 3.03
CA PRO A 156 -3.26 -13.98 3.06
C PRO A 156 -3.33 -15.46 3.42
N GLN A 157 -2.36 -16.24 2.95
CA GLN A 157 -2.18 -17.64 3.35
C GLN A 157 -1.31 -17.77 4.60
N ARG A 158 -0.47 -16.77 4.89
CA ARG A 158 0.42 -16.74 6.06
C ARG A 158 0.59 -15.32 6.60
N GLY A 159 0.91 -15.24 7.88
CA GLY A 159 1.18 -13.97 8.57
C GLY A 159 -0.08 -13.13 8.83
N PRO A 160 0.10 -11.89 9.32
CA PRO A 160 -1.02 -10.98 9.59
C PRO A 160 -1.69 -10.47 8.29
N VAL A 161 -2.97 -10.13 8.38
CA VAL A 161 -3.73 -9.51 7.27
C VAL A 161 -3.19 -8.12 6.94
N LEU A 162 -2.87 -7.35 7.99
CA LEU A 162 -2.39 -5.98 7.91
C LEU A 162 -1.18 -5.83 8.81
N THR A 163 -0.10 -5.25 8.29
CA THR A 163 1.05 -4.81 9.07
C THR A 163 1.26 -3.32 8.82
N VAL A 164 1.31 -2.53 9.90
CA VAL A 164 1.49 -1.08 9.85
C VAL A 164 2.70 -0.70 10.71
N VAL A 165 3.69 -0.03 10.11
CA VAL A 165 4.97 0.28 10.75
C VAL A 165 5.29 1.77 10.65
N ASN A 166 5.53 2.44 11.77
CA ASN A 166 5.89 3.87 11.81
C ASN A 166 4.93 4.81 11.03
N SER A 167 3.64 4.47 10.99
CA SER A 167 2.64 5.22 10.22
C SER A 167 1.76 6.07 11.13
N ARG A 168 1.12 7.10 10.61
CA ARG A 168 0.25 7.98 11.41
C ARG A 168 -1.04 8.34 10.71
N ASN A 169 -2.12 8.55 11.45
CA ASN A 169 -3.41 8.96 10.87
C ASN A 169 -3.90 7.99 9.78
N VAL A 170 -3.83 6.69 10.06
CA VAL A 170 -4.27 5.64 9.13
C VAL A 170 -5.54 5.02 9.66
N THR A 171 -6.61 5.06 8.87
CA THR A 171 -7.88 4.39 9.19
C THR A 171 -8.11 3.27 8.19
N ILE A 172 -8.36 2.06 8.70
CA ILE A 172 -8.60 0.85 7.91
C ILE A 172 -9.96 0.29 8.31
N GLU A 173 -10.95 0.40 7.43
CA GLU A 173 -12.24 -0.26 7.52
C GLU A 173 -12.21 -1.52 6.65
N THR A 174 -12.32 -2.66 7.31
CA THR A 174 -12.27 -3.98 6.70
C THR A 174 -13.65 -4.53 6.34
N GLY A 175 -13.68 -5.51 5.44
CA GLY A 175 -14.83 -6.39 5.26
C GLY A 175 -15.03 -7.37 6.42
N VAL A 176 -15.92 -8.36 6.24
CA VAL A 176 -16.13 -9.41 7.25
C VAL A 176 -15.09 -10.51 7.07
N TYR A 177 -14.24 -10.73 8.08
CA TYR A 177 -13.35 -11.89 8.11
C TYR A 177 -13.92 -13.01 8.98
N PRO A 178 -13.66 -14.29 8.65
CA PRO A 178 -13.95 -15.42 9.53
C PRO A 178 -13.25 -15.29 10.89
N GLU A 179 -13.89 -15.75 11.96
CA GLU A 179 -13.36 -15.69 13.34
C GLU A 179 -12.01 -16.40 13.53
N GLU A 180 -11.65 -17.33 12.64
CA GLU A 180 -10.38 -18.04 12.64
C GLU A 180 -9.17 -17.16 12.26
N ASN A 181 -9.40 -15.96 11.69
CA ASN A 181 -8.37 -14.97 11.36
C ASN A 181 -8.14 -13.93 12.47
N ARG A 182 -8.24 -14.35 13.75
CA ARG A 182 -7.88 -13.52 14.92
C ARG A 182 -6.43 -13.02 14.77
N ARG A 183 -6.21 -11.70 14.83
CA ARG A 183 -4.99 -10.93 14.47
C ARG A 183 -5.02 -10.33 13.06
N LEU A 184 -6.00 -9.46 12.84
CA LEU A 184 -6.13 -8.71 11.60
C LEU A 184 -5.02 -7.67 11.41
N LEU A 185 -4.64 -6.95 12.47
CA LEU A 185 -3.70 -5.84 12.37
C LEU A 185 -2.54 -5.98 13.34
N ARG A 186 -1.31 -5.98 12.80
CA ARG A 186 -0.08 -5.81 13.56
C ARG A 186 0.42 -4.37 13.40
N VAL A 187 0.66 -3.68 14.51
CA VAL A 187 1.22 -2.32 14.53
C VAL A 187 2.60 -2.32 15.19
N GLU A 188 3.58 -1.69 14.55
CA GLU A 188 4.96 -1.66 15.04
C GLU A 188 5.62 -0.28 14.87
N GLY A 189 6.65 -0.02 15.68
CA GLY A 189 7.53 1.13 15.53
C GLY A 189 7.08 2.39 16.28
N LYS A 190 8.07 3.10 16.81
CA LYS A 190 7.92 4.27 17.69
C LYS A 190 7.24 5.48 17.08
N ARG A 191 7.10 5.54 15.75
CA ARG A 191 6.43 6.65 15.04
C ARG A 191 4.94 6.39 14.78
N CYS A 192 4.41 5.27 15.26
CA CYS A 192 2.99 4.98 15.12
C CYS A 192 2.11 5.90 15.98
N SER A 193 1.05 6.46 15.39
CA SER A 193 0.03 7.23 16.12
C SER A 193 -1.31 7.29 15.37
N ARG A 194 -2.43 7.23 16.09
CA ARG A 194 -3.78 7.31 15.52
C ARG A 194 -4.01 6.29 14.39
N ILE A 195 -3.75 5.01 14.69
CA ILE A 195 -4.03 3.89 13.78
C ILE A 195 -5.37 3.28 14.18
N ARG A 196 -6.34 3.29 13.28
CA ARG A 196 -7.70 2.82 13.58
C ARG A 196 -8.06 1.63 12.71
N LEU A 197 -8.36 0.50 13.35
CA LEU A 197 -8.97 -0.65 12.71
C LEU A 197 -10.49 -0.65 12.97
N LEU A 198 -11.26 -0.61 11.89
CA LEU A 198 -12.71 -0.66 11.90
C LEU A 198 -13.18 -1.93 11.18
N GLY A 199 -14.24 -2.53 11.70
CA GLY A 199 -15.01 -3.55 11.02
C GLY A 199 -16.14 -2.95 10.19
N PRO A 200 -16.91 -3.79 9.49
CA PRO A 200 -18.06 -3.37 8.70
C PRO A 200 -19.04 -2.50 9.52
N GLY A 201 -19.45 -1.37 8.96
CA GLY A 201 -20.33 -0.43 9.64
C GLY A 201 -19.63 0.50 10.64
N GLY A 202 -18.30 0.52 10.68
CA GLY A 202 -17.50 1.49 11.44
C GLY A 202 -17.26 1.12 12.90
N LYS A 203 -17.55 -0.12 13.32
CA LYS A 203 -17.27 -0.61 14.68
C LYS A 203 -15.76 -0.74 14.88
N GLU A 204 -15.20 -0.18 15.95
CA GLU A 204 -13.77 -0.37 16.26
C GLU A 204 -13.47 -1.83 16.64
N LEU A 205 -12.38 -2.39 16.08
CA LEU A 205 -11.92 -3.75 16.33
C LEU A 205 -10.62 -3.76 17.13
N ARG A 206 -10.63 -3.17 18.33
CA ARG A 206 -9.43 -3.00 19.16
C ARG A 206 -8.77 -4.32 19.59
N GLU A 207 -9.57 -5.37 19.77
CA GLU A 207 -9.09 -6.69 20.20
C GLU A 207 -8.33 -7.44 19.08
N GLU A 208 -8.50 -7.02 17.83
CA GLU A 208 -7.84 -7.61 16.65
C GLU A 208 -6.52 -6.91 16.29
N LEU A 209 -6.08 -5.96 17.13
CA LEU A 209 -4.87 -5.18 16.99
C LEU A 209 -3.78 -5.72 17.93
N GLU A 210 -2.68 -6.18 17.35
CA GLU A 210 -1.46 -6.58 18.05
C GLU A 210 -0.41 -5.46 17.96
N SER A 211 -0.09 -4.82 19.09
CA SER A 211 0.93 -3.75 19.17
C SER A 211 2.29 -4.29 19.59
N GLY A 212 3.34 -3.90 18.86
CA GLY A 212 4.73 -4.15 19.25
C GLY A 212 5.17 -3.32 20.46
N ALA A 213 6.23 -3.77 21.15
CA ALA A 213 6.70 -3.17 22.40
C ALA A 213 7.13 -1.69 22.30
N GLU A 214 7.56 -1.24 21.12
CA GLU A 214 8.01 0.14 20.88
C GLU A 214 6.89 1.09 20.46
N VAL A 215 5.66 0.59 20.31
CA VAL A 215 4.51 1.38 19.88
C VAL A 215 4.04 2.28 21.04
N PRO A 216 3.81 3.59 20.82
CA PRO A 216 3.27 4.46 21.86
C PRO A 216 1.91 3.97 22.40
N ALA A 217 1.62 4.22 23.68
CA ALA A 217 0.41 3.73 24.35
C ALA A 217 -0.91 4.29 23.78
N GLU A 218 -0.86 5.33 22.95
CA GLU A 218 -2.01 6.04 22.37
C GLU A 218 -2.34 5.60 20.92
N VAL A 219 -1.90 4.41 20.53
CA VAL A 219 -2.22 3.81 19.22
C VAL A 219 -3.61 3.20 19.18
#